data_AF-A0A2V4C5Q4-F1
#
_entry.id   AF-A0A2V4C5Q4-F1
#
_cell.length_a   1.000
_cell.length_b   1.000
_cell.length_c   1.000
_cell.angle_alpha   90.00
_cell.angle_beta   90.00
_cell.angle_gamma   90.00
#
_symmetry.space_group_name_H-M   'P 1'
#
loop_
_entity.id
_entity.type
_entity.pdbx_description
1 polymer ?
#
loop_
_entity_poly.entity_id
_entity_poly.type
_entity_poly.pdbx_seq_one_letter_code
_entity_poly.pdbx_strand_id
1 'polypeptide(L)'
;MVLIETFRKLALSFPNVVEEPHFEKTSFRINKKIFATFDEKNNRAVLKLNEIDQSVFCASSKMIFYPIPNKWGKQGWTIVELSKVRQEMFEDALKLSYENVAPKKKQ
;
A
#
# COMPACT_ATOMS: atom_id res chain seq x y z
N MET A 1 5.10 11.58 9.47
CA MET A 1 5.56 11.19 8.13
C MET A 1 6.22 9.83 8.23
N VAL A 2 6.09 9.02 7.18
CA VAL A 2 6.63 7.66 7.13
C VAL A 2 7.87 7.68 6.25
N LEU A 3 8.98 7.14 6.74
CA LEU A 3 10.20 6.97 5.94
C LEU A 3 10.13 5.67 5.16
N ILE A 4 10.88 5.60 4.05
CA ILE A 4 11.02 4.38 3.24
C ILE A 4 11.50 3.19 4.08
N GLU A 5 12.42 3.42 5.02
CA GLU A 5 12.94 2.35 5.88
C GLU A 5 11.85 1.80 6.80
N THR A 6 11.01 2.66 7.37
CA THR A 6 9.85 2.26 8.18
C THR A 6 8.85 1.51 7.33
N PHE A 7 8.51 2.03 6.14
CA PHE A 7 7.64 1.36 5.18
C PHE A 7 8.15 -0.06 4.90
N ARG A 8 9.44 -0.19 4.58
CA ARG A 8 10.07 -1.47 4.20
C ARG A 8 10.06 -2.43 5.37
N LYS A 9 10.42 -1.97 6.58
CA LYS A 9 10.35 -2.78 7.80
C LYS A 9 8.94 -3.29 8.08
N LEU A 10 7.92 -2.42 7.97
CA LEU A 10 6.53 -2.81 8.18
C LEU A 10 6.07 -3.82 7.12
N ALA A 11 6.35 -3.56 5.84
CA ALA A 11 5.96 -4.45 4.76
C ALA A 11 6.64 -5.83 4.85
N LEU A 12 7.92 -5.87 5.21
CA LEU A 12 8.67 -7.12 5.42
C LEU A 12 8.34 -7.82 6.74
N SER A 13 7.69 -7.13 7.69
CA SER A 13 7.22 -7.74 8.93
C SER A 13 6.05 -8.70 8.71
N PHE A 14 5.36 -8.62 7.57
CA PHE A 14 4.27 -9.53 7.25
C PHE A 14 4.80 -10.88 6.72
N PRO A 15 4.14 -11.99 7.07
CA PRO A 15 4.62 -13.31 6.68
C PRO A 15 4.46 -13.53 5.17
N ASN A 16 5.48 -14.15 4.55
CA ASN A 16 5.54 -14.45 3.11
C ASN A 16 5.59 -13.21 2.20
N VAL A 17 5.95 -12.03 2.74
CA VAL A 17 6.23 -10.86 1.91
C VAL A 17 7.66 -10.93 1.39
N VAL A 18 7.80 -10.69 0.10
CA VAL A 18 9.07 -10.48 -0.57
C VAL A 18 9.09 -9.08 -1.16
N GLU A 19 10.21 -8.40 -1.03
CA GLU A 19 10.48 -7.20 -1.81
C GLU A 19 11.19 -7.59 -3.10
N GLU A 20 10.69 -7.07 -4.23
CA GLU A 20 11.30 -7.25 -5.52
C GLU A 20 11.34 -5.91 -6.27
N PRO A 21 12.44 -5.63 -6.98
CA PRO A 21 12.49 -4.48 -7.87
C PRO A 21 11.41 -4.61 -8.96
N HIS A 22 10.69 -3.52 -9.19
CA HIS A 22 9.66 -3.40 -10.22
C HIS A 22 9.90 -2.13 -11.02
N PHE A 23 10.63 -2.27 -12.12
CA PHE A 23 11.16 -1.15 -12.90
C PHE A 23 11.97 -0.20 -12.01
N GLU A 24 11.59 1.07 -11.94
CA GLU A 24 12.25 2.11 -11.13
C GLU A 24 11.65 2.23 -9.71
N LYS A 25 10.87 1.24 -9.29
CA LYS A 25 10.14 1.23 -8.01
C LYS A 25 10.39 -0.06 -7.25
N THR A 26 10.16 -0.04 -5.94
CA THR A 26 10.22 -1.25 -5.12
C THR A 26 8.81 -1.81 -4.97
N SER A 27 8.62 -3.09 -5.27
CA SER A 27 7.32 -3.76 -5.11
C SER A 27 7.37 -4.80 -4.00
N PHE A 28 6.30 -4.88 -3.23
CA PHE A 28 6.13 -5.81 -2.14
C PHE A 28 5.03 -6.79 -2.55
N ARG A 29 5.38 -8.06 -2.49
CA ARG A 29 4.57 -9.13 -3.07
C ARG A 29 4.43 -10.27 -2.09
N ILE A 30 3.30 -10.96 -2.14
CA ILE A 30 3.06 -12.22 -1.44
C ILE A 30 2.53 -13.22 -2.44
N ASN A 31 3.11 -14.43 -2.48
CA ASN A 31 2.69 -15.48 -3.42
C ASN A 31 2.54 -14.99 -4.87
N LYS A 32 3.51 -14.19 -5.36
CA LYS A 32 3.52 -13.54 -6.69
C LYS A 32 2.47 -12.44 -6.90
N LYS A 33 1.71 -12.03 -5.88
CA LYS A 33 0.74 -10.93 -5.95
C LYS A 33 1.29 -9.67 -5.32
N ILE A 34 1.33 -8.59 -6.09
CA ILE A 34 1.73 -7.26 -5.62
C ILE A 34 0.60 -6.66 -4.78
N PHE A 35 0.95 -6.15 -3.60
CA PHE A 35 -0.01 -5.49 -2.70
C PHE A 35 0.39 -4.08 -2.32
N ALA A 36 1.69 -3.82 -2.28
CA ALA A 36 2.23 -2.51 -2.01
C ALA A 36 3.39 -2.25 -2.96
N THR A 37 3.52 -1.01 -3.40
CA THR A 37 4.69 -0.54 -4.14
C THR A 37 5.11 0.80 -3.59
N PHE A 38 6.39 1.09 -3.68
CA PHE A 38 6.98 2.30 -3.19
C PHE A 38 7.70 3.04 -4.32
N ASP A 39 7.44 4.34 -4.42
CA ASP A 39 8.00 5.27 -5.38
C ASP A 39 8.96 6.22 -4.66
N GLU A 40 10.26 5.94 -4.77
CA GLU A 40 11.30 6.72 -4.10
C GLU A 40 11.40 8.15 -4.64
N LYS A 41 11.20 8.31 -5.95
CA LYS A 41 11.29 9.61 -6.64
C LYS A 41 10.26 10.61 -6.14
N ASN A 42 9.03 10.17 -5.88
CA ASN A 42 7.94 11.03 -5.44
C ASN A 42 7.61 10.91 -3.95
N ASN A 43 8.32 10.03 -3.22
CA ASN A 43 8.04 9.72 -1.80
C ASN A 43 6.59 9.27 -1.57
N ARG A 44 6.10 8.41 -2.46
CA ARG A 44 4.71 7.91 -2.47
C ARG A 44 4.69 6.41 -2.36
N ALA A 45 3.72 5.89 -1.64
CA ALA A 45 3.37 4.47 -1.70
C ALA A 45 2.12 4.28 -2.55
N VAL A 46 1.99 3.11 -3.16
CA VAL A 46 0.75 2.67 -3.79
C VAL A 46 0.36 1.35 -3.17
N LEU A 47 -0.82 1.31 -2.56
CA LEU A 47 -1.36 0.14 -1.88
C LEU A 47 -2.58 -0.39 -2.64
N LYS A 48 -2.72 -1.72 -2.66
CA LYS A 48 -3.86 -2.40 -3.24
C LYS A 48 -4.92 -2.65 -2.18
N LEU A 49 -5.81 -1.69 -2.02
CA LEU A 49 -6.96 -1.78 -1.14
C LEU A 49 -8.16 -2.37 -1.89
N ASN A 50 -9.24 -2.68 -1.17
CA ASN A 50 -10.53 -2.87 -1.81
C ASN A 50 -11.22 -1.49 -1.97
N GLU A 51 -12.32 -1.45 -2.72
CA GLU A 51 -13.05 -0.20 -2.99
C GLU A 51 -13.61 0.45 -1.71
N ILE A 52 -13.99 -0.37 -0.73
CA ILE A 52 -14.56 0.08 0.55
C ILE A 52 -13.49 0.78 1.38
N ASP A 53 -12.37 0.12 1.64
CA ASP A 53 -11.22 0.65 2.38
C ASP A 53 -10.68 1.90 1.70
N GLN A 54 -10.49 1.86 0.37
CA GLN A 54 -10.09 3.03 -0.41
C GLN A 54 -11.03 4.21 -0.14
N SER A 55 -12.35 3.99 -0.16
CA SER A 55 -13.33 5.03 0.11
C SER A 55 -13.24 5.56 1.55
N VAL A 56 -13.01 4.69 2.54
CA VAL A 56 -12.82 5.07 3.95
C VAL A 56 -11.58 5.95 4.12
N PHE A 57 -10.43 5.54 3.58
CA PHE A 57 -9.20 6.33 3.67
C PHE A 57 -9.29 7.65 2.90
N CYS A 58 -9.89 7.62 1.71
CA CYS A 58 -10.12 8.82 0.89
C CYS A 58 -11.09 9.80 1.59
N ALA A 59 -12.08 9.29 2.32
CA ALA A 59 -12.99 10.11 3.13
C ALA A 59 -12.27 10.76 4.31
N SER A 60 -11.27 10.09 4.91
CA SER A 60 -10.46 10.66 5.99
C SER A 60 -9.60 11.83 5.50
N SER A 61 -8.89 11.68 4.38
CA SER A 61 -8.10 12.78 3.79
C SER A 61 -7.70 12.52 2.34
N LYS A 62 -8.37 13.20 1.40
CA LYS A 62 -8.08 13.17 -0.04
C LYS A 62 -6.68 13.66 -0.42
N MET A 63 -6.02 14.42 0.46
CA MET A 63 -4.64 14.88 0.24
C MET A 63 -3.58 13.84 0.63
N ILE A 64 -3.98 12.81 1.39
CA ILE A 64 -3.07 11.75 1.87
C ILE A 64 -3.33 10.47 1.09
N PHE A 65 -4.60 10.06 1.00
CA PHE A 65 -5.05 8.88 0.29
C PHE A 65 -5.94 9.27 -0.87
N TYR A 66 -5.57 8.84 -2.07
CA TYR A 66 -6.39 9.08 -3.25
C TYR A 66 -6.23 7.94 -4.26
N PRO A 67 -7.30 7.56 -4.97
CA PRO A 67 -7.21 6.55 -6.01
C PRO A 67 -6.26 6.99 -7.12
N ILE A 68 -5.55 6.03 -7.74
CA ILE A 68 -4.83 6.33 -8.98
C ILE A 68 -5.84 6.86 -10.00
N PRO A 69 -5.58 7.99 -10.70
CA PRO A 69 -6.49 8.56 -11.69
C PRO A 69 -6.47 7.77 -13.01
N ASN A 70 -6.63 6.44 -12.95
CA ASN A 70 -6.65 5.49 -14.06
C ASN A 70 -7.54 4.28 -13.72
N LYS A 71 -7.67 3.33 -14.67
CA LYS A 71 -8.40 2.06 -14.45
C LYS A 71 -7.93 1.29 -13.20
N TRP A 72 -6.67 1.46 -12.81
CA TRP A 72 -6.09 0.89 -11.59
C TRP A 72 -6.76 1.41 -10.32
N GLY A 73 -7.14 2.69 -10.26
CA GLY A 73 -7.85 3.26 -9.11
C GLY A 73 -9.16 2.52 -8.83
N LYS A 74 -9.91 2.18 -9.89
CA LYS A 74 -11.13 1.36 -9.81
C LYS A 74 -10.90 -0.09 -9.38
N GLN A 75 -9.66 -0.58 -9.48
CA GLN A 75 -9.26 -1.88 -8.96
C GLN A 75 -8.78 -1.80 -7.50
N GLY A 76 -8.96 -0.64 -6.84
CA GLY A 76 -8.58 -0.39 -5.45
C GLY A 76 -7.13 0.07 -5.26
N TRP A 77 -6.39 0.34 -6.34
CA TRP A 77 -5.04 0.88 -6.22
C TRP A 77 -5.09 2.34 -5.77
N THR A 78 -4.51 2.57 -4.60
CA THR A 78 -4.61 3.83 -3.88
C THR A 78 -3.21 4.37 -3.64
N ILE A 79 -2.99 5.63 -3.99
CA ILE A 79 -1.76 6.36 -3.74
C ILE A 79 -1.82 6.92 -2.31
N VAL A 80 -0.71 6.79 -1.59
CA VAL A 80 -0.51 7.28 -0.24
C VAL A 80 0.71 8.19 -0.20
N GLU A 81 0.53 9.41 0.26
CA GLU A 81 1.62 10.38 0.43
C GLU A 81 2.36 10.12 1.75
N LEU A 82 3.54 9.51 1.68
CA LEU A 82 4.31 9.14 2.89
C LEU A 82 4.76 10.37 3.70
N SER A 83 5.03 11.49 3.03
CA SER A 83 5.38 12.76 3.66
C SER A 83 4.25 13.34 4.53
N LYS A 84 2.99 12.99 4.25
CA LYS A 84 1.81 13.55 4.95
C LYS A 84 1.13 12.54 5.87
N VAL A 85 1.17 11.25 5.51
CA VAL A 85 0.52 10.19 6.28
C VAL A 85 1.20 10.00 7.64
N ARG A 86 0.38 9.68 8.65
CA ARG A 86 0.87 9.24 9.96
C ARG A 86 1.24 7.76 9.90
N GLN A 87 2.21 7.36 10.69
CA GLN A 87 2.69 5.97 10.69
C GLN A 87 1.58 4.97 11.01
N GLU A 88 0.78 5.23 12.04
CA GLU A 88 -0.35 4.36 12.43
C GLU A 88 -1.34 4.17 11.26
N MET A 89 -1.76 5.28 10.66
CA MET A 89 -2.71 5.29 9.55
C MET A 89 -2.18 4.57 8.30
N PHE A 90 -0.87 4.70 8.06
CA PHE A 90 -0.19 3.99 6.99
C PHE A 90 -0.07 2.49 7.28
N GLU A 91 0.23 2.11 8.51
CA GLU A 91 0.33 0.73 8.96
C GLU A 91 -1.02 0.00 8.81
N ASP A 92 -2.13 0.63 9.22
CA ASP A 92 -3.48 0.11 9.00
C ASP A 92 -3.78 -0.10 7.51
N ALA A 93 -3.48 0.89 6.66
CA ALA A 93 -3.69 0.77 5.23
C ALA A 93 -2.81 -0.33 4.60
N LEU A 94 -1.55 -0.43 5.04
CA LEU A 94 -0.62 -1.45 4.57
C LEU A 94 -1.10 -2.85 4.97
N LYS A 95 -1.56 -3.01 6.21
CA LYS A 95 -2.14 -4.27 6.70
C LYS A 95 -3.38 -4.68 5.91
N LEU A 96 -4.31 -3.76 5.66
CA LEU A 96 -5.49 -4.03 4.83
C LEU A 96 -5.10 -4.43 3.41
N SER A 97 -4.10 -3.75 2.83
CA SER A 97 -3.60 -4.10 1.50
C SER A 97 -2.97 -5.49 1.46
N TYR A 98 -2.25 -5.87 2.53
CA TYR A 98 -1.73 -7.23 2.71
C TYR A 98 -2.86 -8.25 2.82
N GLU A 99 -3.84 -8.03 3.70
CA GLU A 99 -4.98 -8.95 3.89
C GLU A 99 -5.82 -9.13 2.62
N ASN A 100 -5.90 -8.10 1.78
CA ASN A 100 -6.59 -8.14 0.50
C ASN A 100 -5.95 -9.10 -0.52
N VAL A 101 -4.63 -9.26 -0.48
CA VAL A 101 -3.90 -10.18 -1.38
C VAL A 101 -3.51 -11.50 -0.73
N ALA A 102 -3.37 -11.49 0.59
CA ALA A 102 -2.95 -12.63 1.37
C ALA A 102 -3.98 -13.74 1.16
N PRO A 103 -3.54 -15.01 1.11
CA PRO A 103 -4.48 -16.10 1.06
C PRO A 103 -5.35 -15.99 2.32
N LYS A 104 -6.65 -15.69 2.15
CA LYS A 104 -7.61 -15.77 3.25
C LYS A 104 -7.44 -17.14 3.85
N LYS A 105 -6.96 -17.22 5.10
CA LYS A 105 -7.02 -18.48 5.84
C LYS A 105 -8.49 -18.89 5.80
N LYS A 106 -8.80 -19.94 5.05
CA LYS A 106 -10.02 -20.71 5.29
C LYS A 106 -9.85 -21.18 6.72
N GLN A 107 -10.57 -20.53 7.63
CA GLN A 107 -10.81 -21.06 8.96
C GLN A 107 -11.78 -22.22 8.84
#